data_AF-A0A9E2NNX6-F1
#
_entry.id   AF-A0A9E2NNX6-F1
#
_cell.length_a   1.000
_cell.length_b   1.000
_cell.length_c   1.000
_cell.angle_alpha   90.00
_cell.angle_beta   90.00
_cell.angle_gamma   90.00
#
_symmetry.space_group_name_H-M   'P 1'
#
loop_
_entity.id
_entity.type
_entity.pdbx_description
1 polymer ?
#
loop_
_entity_poly.entity_id
_entity_poly.type
_entity_poly.pdbx_seq_one_letter_code
_entity_poly.pdbx_strand_id
1 'polypeptide(L)'
;MSNILEQIGAYGIVPVVVVNKIEDARPLAKALCDGGLPVAEVTFRTACAKEAISLMTKEFPQMLVGAGTVLTTEQVDEAVEAGAKFIVSPGLNPKVVKYCVDKGIPVTPGCANPSDIEQAIELGLNVVKIFPAEAVGGIKLIKSMAGPYTQMRFMPTGGINAKNLNDYLSFDRIIACGGSWMVDPKLVEAGEFDKITEMTKEAVTQMLGFELAHVGINAETETAASEIAAGFDGLFNTSVKEGNSSIFAGKGIEVMKSPYLGAKGHIAYKTNYIERAVAYLKAKGVKINEESAKYNAKGKLTAIYLEEEIGGFAIHLLQK
;
A
#
# COMPACT_ATOMS: atom_id res chain seq x y z
N MET A 1 1.28 -16.78 -2.22
CA MET A 1 2.34 -15.79 -1.90
C MET A 1 2.64 -15.97 -0.41
N SER A 2 3.84 -15.69 0.11
CA SER A 2 4.04 -15.79 1.56
C SER A 2 3.17 -14.73 2.25
N ASN A 3 2.67 -15.02 3.47
CA ASN A 3 1.87 -14.08 4.27
C ASN A 3 2.59 -12.71 4.39
N ILE A 4 3.93 -12.72 4.52
CA ILE A 4 4.74 -11.50 4.62
C ILE A 4 4.68 -10.63 3.36
N LEU A 5 4.74 -11.22 2.16
CA LEU A 5 4.65 -10.46 0.90
C LEU A 5 3.25 -9.88 0.68
N GLU A 6 2.21 -10.56 1.16
CA GLU A 6 0.83 -10.04 1.15
C GLU A 6 0.69 -8.84 2.09
N GLN A 7 1.29 -8.90 3.29
CA GLN A 7 1.35 -7.76 4.22
C GLN A 7 2.10 -6.57 3.62
N ILE A 8 3.27 -6.80 2.99
CA ILE A 8 3.99 -5.75 2.26
C ILE A 8 3.10 -5.15 1.17
N GLY A 9 2.35 -5.98 0.46
CA GLY A 9 1.39 -5.55 -0.55
C GLY A 9 0.28 -4.65 -0.01
N ALA A 10 -0.22 -4.96 1.19
CA ALA A 10 -1.24 -4.18 1.89
C ALA A 10 -0.72 -2.79 2.33
N TYR A 11 0.55 -2.68 2.72
CA TYR A 11 1.17 -1.39 3.02
C TYR A 11 1.46 -0.55 1.77
N GLY A 12 1.82 -1.18 0.65
CA GLY A 12 2.10 -0.51 -0.63
C GLY A 12 3.38 0.34 -0.69
N ILE A 13 3.93 0.74 0.45
CA ILE A 13 5.21 1.44 0.58
C ILE A 13 6.05 0.73 1.64
N VAL A 14 7.34 0.53 1.35
CA VAL A 14 8.34 0.03 2.31
C VAL A 14 9.41 1.09 2.53
N PRO A 15 9.43 1.78 3.69
CA PRO A 15 10.50 2.69 4.07
C PRO A 15 11.84 1.95 4.14
N VAL A 16 12.82 2.43 3.37
CA VAL A 16 14.20 1.90 3.36
C VAL A 16 15.04 2.75 4.31
N VAL A 17 15.36 2.21 5.48
CA VAL A 17 15.97 2.97 6.57
C VAL A 17 17.46 2.68 6.74
N VAL A 18 18.20 3.71 7.11
CA VAL A 18 19.59 3.65 7.55
C VAL A 18 19.63 4.13 8.99
N VAL A 19 20.14 3.29 9.89
CA VAL A 19 20.25 3.63 11.31
C VAL A 19 21.73 3.65 11.67
N ASN A 20 22.26 4.85 11.91
CA ASN A 20 23.67 5.05 12.25
C ASN A 20 23.93 4.99 13.77
N LYS A 21 22.94 5.32 14.59
CA LYS A 21 22.99 5.26 16.05
C LYS A 21 21.78 4.49 16.56
N ILE A 22 21.99 3.62 17.55
CA ILE A 22 20.92 2.80 18.10
C ILE A 22 19.79 3.64 18.73
N GLU A 23 20.15 4.80 19.29
CA GLU A 23 19.22 5.77 19.90
C GLU A 23 18.13 6.24 18.93
N ASP A 24 18.42 6.24 17.62
CA ASP A 24 17.49 6.68 16.58
C ASP A 24 16.48 5.59 16.20
N ALA A 25 16.73 4.32 16.53
CA ALA A 25 15.90 3.19 16.09
C ALA A 25 14.49 3.23 16.66
N ARG A 26 14.37 3.46 17.99
CA ARG A 26 13.08 3.54 18.68
C ARG A 26 12.20 4.69 18.17
N PRO A 27 12.67 5.96 18.15
CA PRO A 27 11.84 7.06 17.67
C PRO A 27 11.52 6.96 16.18
N LEU A 28 12.43 6.41 15.35
CA LEU A 28 12.15 6.14 13.94
C LEU A 28 11.01 5.13 13.75
N ALA A 29 11.04 4.00 14.46
CA ALA A 29 9.97 3.00 14.39
C ALA A 29 8.63 3.56 14.87
N LYS A 30 8.64 4.36 15.94
CA LYS A 30 7.46 5.08 16.41
C LYS A 30 6.90 6.01 15.34
N ALA A 31 7.75 6.81 14.71
CA ALA A 31 7.34 7.76 13.67
C ALA A 31 6.72 7.06 12.46
N LEU A 32 7.27 5.92 12.04
CA LEU A 32 6.71 5.11 10.95
C LEU A 32 5.35 4.50 11.32
N CYS A 33 5.21 3.97 12.53
CA CYS A 33 3.94 3.43 13.03
C CYS A 33 2.85 4.52 13.12
N ASP A 34 3.17 5.65 13.76
CA ASP A 34 2.26 6.80 13.90
C ASP A 34 1.94 7.43 12.55
N GLY A 35 2.84 7.27 11.59
CA GLY A 35 2.69 7.68 10.20
C GLY A 35 1.74 6.80 9.39
N GLY A 36 1.40 5.61 9.89
CA GLY A 36 0.56 4.64 9.20
C GLY A 36 1.32 3.65 8.30
N LEU A 37 2.66 3.58 8.40
CA LEU A 37 3.49 2.55 7.78
C LEU A 37 4.24 1.74 8.84
N PRO A 38 3.57 0.80 9.55
CA PRO A 38 4.24 -0.10 10.47
C PRO A 38 5.02 -1.19 9.70
N VAL A 39 5.98 -0.77 8.87
CA VAL A 39 6.88 -1.62 8.08
C VAL A 39 8.20 -0.88 7.85
N ALA A 40 9.33 -1.58 7.87
CA ALA A 40 10.63 -1.02 7.46
C ALA A 40 11.58 -2.09 6.88
N GLU A 41 12.37 -1.68 5.89
CA GLU A 41 13.56 -2.37 5.41
C GLU A 41 14.80 -1.72 6.06
N VAL A 42 15.33 -2.31 7.14
CA VAL A 42 16.54 -1.81 7.82
C VAL A 42 17.77 -2.28 7.07
N THR A 43 18.55 -1.35 6.52
CA THR A 43 19.69 -1.72 5.67
C THR A 43 20.92 -2.14 6.49
N PHE A 44 21.53 -3.27 6.13
CA PHE A 44 22.82 -3.79 6.64
C PHE A 44 24.03 -3.00 6.12
N ARG A 45 23.91 -1.67 6.12
CA ARG A 45 24.98 -0.73 5.74
C ARG A 45 25.71 -0.14 6.94
N THR A 46 25.23 -0.43 8.14
CA THR A 46 25.74 0.11 9.40
C THR A 46 25.91 -1.03 10.41
N ALA A 47 26.84 -0.87 11.36
CA ALA A 47 27.04 -1.84 12.43
C ALA A 47 25.81 -1.95 13.36
N CYS A 48 24.95 -0.92 13.41
CA CYS A 48 23.75 -0.88 14.23
C CYS A 48 22.56 -1.66 13.66
N ALA A 49 22.63 -2.18 12.42
CA ALA A 49 21.46 -2.77 11.75
C ALA A 49 20.82 -3.92 12.56
N LYS A 50 21.64 -4.85 13.08
CA LYS A 50 21.18 -5.99 13.88
C LYS A 50 20.46 -5.53 15.15
N GLU A 51 21.08 -4.63 15.90
CA GLU A 51 20.53 -4.09 17.15
C GLU A 51 19.25 -3.28 16.90
N ALA A 52 19.22 -2.47 15.85
CA ALA A 52 18.04 -1.71 15.45
C ALA A 52 16.86 -2.63 15.10
N ILE A 53 17.08 -3.69 14.32
CA ILE A 53 16.02 -4.68 14.01
C ILE A 53 15.49 -5.32 15.28
N SER A 54 16.38 -5.72 16.20
CA SER A 54 15.99 -6.34 17.47
C SER A 54 15.15 -5.41 18.33
N LEU A 55 15.57 -4.16 18.46
CA LEU A 55 14.83 -3.14 19.20
C LEU A 55 13.46 -2.88 18.57
N MET A 56 13.41 -2.61 17.27
CA MET A 56 12.18 -2.26 16.57
C MET A 56 11.16 -3.41 16.65
N THR A 57 11.60 -4.65 16.44
CA THR A 57 10.73 -5.83 16.49
C THR A 57 10.20 -6.09 17.91
N LYS A 58 11.03 -5.88 18.94
CA LYS A 58 10.65 -6.11 20.34
C LYS A 58 9.70 -5.04 20.88
N GLU A 59 9.96 -3.78 20.57
CA GLU A 59 9.20 -2.66 21.12
C GLU A 59 7.96 -2.30 20.30
N PHE A 60 7.95 -2.64 19.01
CA PHE A 60 6.84 -2.39 18.09
C PHE A 60 6.41 -3.71 17.43
N PRO A 61 5.79 -4.65 18.16
CA PRO A 61 5.44 -5.98 17.64
C PRO A 61 4.43 -5.95 16.48
N GLN A 62 3.71 -4.84 16.29
CA GLN A 62 2.84 -4.60 15.14
C GLN A 62 3.61 -4.24 13.87
N MET A 63 4.88 -3.84 13.99
CA MET A 63 5.71 -3.39 12.88
C MET A 63 6.33 -4.58 12.15
N LEU A 64 6.17 -4.61 10.83
CA LEU A 64 6.82 -5.59 9.97
C LEU A 64 8.25 -5.14 9.63
N VAL A 65 9.23 -5.68 10.35
CA VAL A 65 10.64 -5.33 10.17
C VAL A 65 11.35 -6.36 9.28
N GLY A 66 12.06 -5.90 8.25
CA GLY A 66 12.93 -6.73 7.42
C GLY A 66 14.33 -6.16 7.32
N ALA A 67 15.24 -6.95 6.77
CA ALA A 67 16.63 -6.58 6.56
C ALA A 67 16.92 -6.32 5.08
N GLY A 68 17.41 -5.12 4.77
CA GLY A 68 17.84 -4.72 3.44
C GLY A 68 19.35 -4.76 3.29
N THR A 69 19.83 -4.70 2.04
CA THR A 69 21.28 -4.72 1.74
C THR A 69 22.00 -5.97 2.28
N VAL A 70 21.30 -7.11 2.33
CA VAL A 70 21.88 -8.39 2.74
C VAL A 70 22.65 -9.01 1.57
N LEU A 71 23.92 -9.32 1.78
CA LEU A 71 24.87 -9.76 0.75
C LEU A 71 25.48 -11.13 1.04
N THR A 72 25.39 -11.63 2.27
CA THR A 72 25.94 -12.94 2.68
C THR A 72 24.93 -13.76 3.47
N THR A 73 25.21 -15.07 3.59
CA THR A 73 24.39 -16.01 4.36
C THR A 73 24.47 -15.75 5.86
N GLU A 74 25.60 -15.26 6.34
CA GLU A 74 25.83 -14.89 7.74
C GLU A 74 24.95 -13.68 8.12
N GLN A 75 24.84 -12.68 7.24
CA GLN A 75 23.94 -11.55 7.42
C GLN A 75 22.46 -11.97 7.44
N VAL A 76 22.08 -13.01 6.68
CA VAL A 76 20.72 -13.59 6.75
C VAL A 76 20.47 -14.12 8.16
N ASP A 77 21.39 -14.92 8.69
CA ASP A 77 21.25 -15.51 10.03
C ASP A 77 21.22 -14.42 11.12
N GLU A 78 22.11 -13.42 11.05
CA GLU A 78 22.13 -12.28 11.97
C GLU A 78 20.82 -11.48 11.95
N ALA A 79 20.27 -11.23 10.76
CA ALA A 79 19.01 -10.51 10.58
C ALA A 79 17.82 -11.27 11.18
N VAL A 80 17.73 -12.57 10.89
CA VAL A 80 16.63 -13.42 11.37
C VAL A 80 16.73 -13.63 12.88
N GLU A 81 17.94 -13.82 13.41
CA GLU A 81 18.18 -13.88 14.86
C GLU A 81 17.73 -12.59 15.55
N ALA A 82 17.96 -11.43 14.94
CA ALA A 82 17.46 -10.14 15.44
C ALA A 82 15.94 -9.98 15.32
N GLY A 83 15.24 -10.84 14.58
CA GLY A 83 13.79 -10.83 14.45
C GLY A 83 13.25 -10.35 13.11
N ALA A 84 14.11 -10.08 12.12
CA ALA A 84 13.68 -9.71 10.77
C ALA A 84 12.75 -10.79 10.18
N LYS A 85 11.66 -10.36 9.55
CA LYS A 85 10.64 -11.23 8.94
C LYS A 85 10.83 -11.47 7.46
N PHE A 86 11.65 -10.66 6.80
CA PHE A 86 11.99 -10.78 5.39
C PHE A 86 13.37 -10.21 5.09
N ILE A 87 13.95 -10.67 3.99
CA ILE A 87 15.27 -10.27 3.50
C ILE A 87 15.13 -9.58 2.14
N VAL A 88 15.89 -8.51 1.94
CA VAL A 88 16.02 -7.79 0.67
C VAL A 88 17.50 -7.61 0.34
N SER A 89 17.88 -7.96 -0.88
CA SER A 89 19.22 -7.74 -1.41
C SER A 89 19.18 -6.76 -2.59
N PRO A 90 20.24 -5.97 -2.84
CA PRO A 90 20.26 -5.00 -3.93
C PRO A 90 20.41 -5.67 -5.31
N GLY A 91 20.95 -6.89 -5.35
CA GLY A 91 21.05 -7.74 -6.54
C GLY A 91 20.72 -9.20 -6.21
N LEU A 92 20.68 -10.05 -7.22
CA LEU A 92 20.41 -11.47 -7.08
C LEU A 92 21.73 -12.24 -6.97
N ASN A 93 22.03 -12.75 -5.77
CA ASN A 93 23.10 -13.73 -5.56
C ASN A 93 22.44 -15.10 -5.32
N PRO A 94 22.57 -16.07 -6.25
CA PRO A 94 21.92 -17.37 -6.13
C PRO A 94 22.24 -18.10 -4.81
N LYS A 95 23.46 -17.94 -4.27
CA LYS A 95 23.86 -18.55 -3.00
C LYS A 95 23.01 -18.03 -1.83
N VAL A 96 22.83 -16.71 -1.74
CA VAL A 96 22.06 -16.07 -0.66
C VAL A 96 20.57 -16.36 -0.82
N VAL A 97 20.04 -16.24 -2.04
CA VAL A 97 18.62 -16.50 -2.32
C VAL A 97 18.27 -17.95 -2.03
N LYS A 98 19.06 -18.91 -2.53
CA LYS A 98 18.84 -20.34 -2.25
C LYS A 98 18.88 -20.62 -0.76
N TYR A 99 19.81 -20.03 -0.02
CA TYR A 99 19.89 -20.18 1.43
C TYR A 99 18.62 -19.73 2.15
N CYS A 100 18.07 -18.57 1.77
CA CYS A 100 16.80 -18.09 2.32
C CYS A 100 15.65 -19.03 1.97
N VAL A 101 15.54 -19.45 0.71
CA VAL A 101 14.47 -20.35 0.23
C VAL A 101 14.52 -21.71 0.94
N ASP A 102 15.70 -22.33 1.03
CA ASP A 102 15.88 -23.63 1.68
C ASP A 102 15.53 -23.57 3.19
N LYS A 103 15.68 -22.41 3.82
CA LYS A 103 15.29 -22.15 5.23
C LYS A 103 13.86 -21.63 5.40
N GLY A 104 13.10 -21.42 4.33
CA GLY A 104 11.75 -20.85 4.39
C GLY A 104 11.71 -19.37 4.79
N ILE A 105 12.82 -18.64 4.63
CA ILE A 105 12.91 -17.21 4.92
C ILE A 105 12.45 -16.42 3.69
N PRO A 106 11.43 -15.54 3.79
CA PRO A 106 11.01 -14.70 2.68
C PRO A 106 12.14 -13.80 2.19
N VAL A 107 12.46 -13.87 0.90
CA VAL A 107 13.51 -13.06 0.26
C VAL A 107 13.02 -12.41 -1.02
N THR A 108 13.38 -11.13 -1.21
CA THR A 108 13.06 -10.35 -2.40
C THR A 108 14.34 -9.75 -2.98
N PRO A 109 15.07 -10.47 -3.86
CA PRO A 109 16.35 -10.02 -4.40
C PRO A 109 16.18 -8.98 -5.51
N GLY A 110 17.17 -8.11 -5.66
CA GLY A 110 17.23 -7.12 -6.72
C GLY A 110 17.51 -7.72 -8.10
N CYS A 111 16.74 -7.30 -9.10
CA CYS A 111 16.87 -7.63 -10.51
C CYS A 111 16.86 -6.33 -11.32
N ALA A 112 17.62 -6.28 -12.41
CA ALA A 112 17.65 -5.14 -13.33
C ALA A 112 17.31 -5.52 -14.77
N ASN A 113 17.28 -6.82 -15.10
CA ASN A 113 17.11 -7.31 -16.47
C ASN A 113 16.37 -8.68 -16.52
N PRO A 114 15.98 -9.15 -17.71
CA PRO A 114 15.32 -10.44 -17.89
C PRO A 114 16.09 -11.67 -17.39
N SER A 115 17.42 -11.72 -17.57
CA SER A 115 18.25 -12.84 -17.11
C SER A 115 18.29 -12.96 -15.59
N ASP A 116 18.20 -11.84 -14.85
CA ASP A 116 18.05 -11.87 -13.39
C ASP A 116 16.67 -12.44 -13.01
N ILE A 117 15.61 -12.06 -13.73
CA ILE A 117 14.25 -12.56 -13.48
C ILE A 117 14.17 -14.07 -13.72
N GLU A 118 14.78 -14.58 -14.79
CA GLU A 118 14.82 -16.02 -15.06
C GLU A 118 15.54 -16.80 -13.95
N GLN A 119 16.65 -16.27 -13.43
CA GLN A 119 17.32 -16.86 -12.26
C GLN A 119 16.42 -16.83 -11.01
N ALA A 120 15.67 -15.75 -10.79
CA ALA A 120 14.73 -15.68 -9.68
C ALA A 120 13.61 -16.73 -9.79
N ILE A 121 13.09 -16.95 -11.00
CA ILE A 121 12.07 -17.96 -11.28
C ILE A 121 12.63 -19.36 -11.03
N GLU A 122 13.84 -19.66 -11.51
CA GLU A 122 14.51 -20.95 -11.29
C GLU A 122 14.71 -21.24 -9.79
N LEU A 123 14.95 -20.20 -9.00
CA LEU A 123 15.05 -20.27 -7.54
C LEU A 123 13.69 -20.31 -6.81
N GLY A 124 12.58 -20.40 -7.56
CA GLY A 124 11.23 -20.54 -7.02
C GLY A 124 10.58 -19.23 -6.56
N LEU A 125 11.14 -18.07 -6.92
CA LEU A 125 10.59 -16.78 -6.53
C LEU A 125 9.53 -16.30 -7.53
N ASN A 126 8.50 -15.61 -7.00
CA ASN A 126 7.47 -14.93 -7.80
C ASN A 126 7.41 -13.42 -7.54
N VAL A 127 8.27 -12.90 -6.68
CA VAL A 127 8.43 -11.48 -6.40
C VAL A 127 9.91 -11.12 -6.38
N VAL A 128 10.29 -10.07 -7.10
CA VAL A 128 11.66 -9.52 -7.09
C VAL A 128 11.65 -8.02 -6.85
N LYS A 129 12.74 -7.50 -6.31
CA LYS A 129 13.01 -6.06 -6.24
C LYS A 129 13.52 -5.61 -7.59
N ILE A 130 13.07 -4.47 -8.08
CA ILE A 130 13.69 -3.82 -9.25
C ILE A 130 14.54 -2.68 -8.74
N PHE A 131 15.85 -2.77 -8.93
CA PHE A 131 16.79 -1.81 -8.37
C PHE A 131 18.01 -1.61 -9.28
N PRO A 132 18.48 -0.35 -9.48
CA PRO A 132 17.82 0.92 -9.11
C PRO A 132 16.72 1.31 -10.12
N ALA A 133 15.45 1.24 -9.71
CA ALA A 133 14.28 1.25 -10.60
C ALA A 133 14.27 2.37 -11.66
N GLU A 134 14.38 3.63 -11.25
CA GLU A 134 14.36 4.75 -12.22
C GLU A 134 15.55 4.70 -13.17
N ALA A 135 16.75 4.35 -12.68
CA ALA A 135 17.97 4.37 -13.47
C ALA A 135 18.06 3.21 -14.47
N VAL A 136 17.36 2.09 -14.23
CA VAL A 136 17.31 0.95 -15.17
C VAL A 136 16.20 1.08 -16.22
N GLY A 137 15.37 2.13 -16.18
CA GLY A 137 14.31 2.38 -17.17
C GLY A 137 12.89 2.44 -16.59
N GLY A 138 12.76 2.39 -15.27
CA GLY A 138 11.55 2.66 -14.51
C GLY A 138 10.35 1.79 -14.85
N ILE A 139 9.14 2.32 -14.62
CA ILE A 139 7.89 1.59 -14.82
C ILE A 139 7.70 1.07 -16.26
N LYS A 140 8.28 1.75 -17.26
CA LYS A 140 8.24 1.31 -18.66
C LYS A 140 9.00 0.00 -18.83
N LEU A 141 10.22 -0.12 -18.28
CA LEU A 141 10.97 -1.38 -18.30
C LEU A 141 10.18 -2.48 -17.58
N ILE A 142 9.64 -2.20 -16.40
CA ILE A 142 8.91 -3.21 -15.60
C ILE A 142 7.70 -3.74 -16.37
N LYS A 143 6.91 -2.88 -17.02
CA LYS A 143 5.79 -3.29 -17.86
C LYS A 143 6.22 -4.18 -19.03
N SER A 144 7.35 -3.86 -19.68
CA SER A 144 7.92 -4.69 -20.75
C SER A 144 8.36 -6.06 -20.23
N MET A 145 9.04 -6.13 -19.08
CA MET A 145 9.47 -7.40 -18.48
C MET A 145 8.27 -8.23 -17.99
N ALA A 146 7.23 -7.60 -17.46
CA ALA A 146 6.03 -8.30 -16.98
C ALA A 146 5.23 -8.99 -18.10
N GLY A 147 5.44 -8.61 -19.37
CA GLY A 147 4.78 -9.21 -20.54
C GLY A 147 5.02 -10.71 -20.65
N PRO A 148 6.28 -11.18 -20.82
CA PRO A 148 6.61 -12.61 -20.83
C PRO A 148 6.50 -13.26 -19.44
N TYR A 149 6.83 -12.54 -18.36
CA TYR A 149 6.87 -13.11 -17.00
C TYR A 149 5.54 -12.92 -16.25
N THR A 150 4.47 -13.49 -16.78
CA THR A 150 3.08 -13.24 -16.35
C THR A 150 2.74 -13.61 -14.91
N GLN A 151 3.59 -14.36 -14.20
CA GLN A 151 3.41 -14.69 -12.78
C GLN A 151 4.26 -13.81 -11.85
N MET A 152 5.24 -13.09 -12.39
CA MET A 152 6.12 -12.25 -11.60
C MET A 152 5.42 -10.99 -11.12
N ARG A 153 5.78 -10.59 -9.91
CA ARG A 153 5.47 -9.29 -9.34
C ARG A 153 6.76 -8.59 -8.90
N PHE A 154 6.65 -7.29 -8.68
CA PHE A 154 7.81 -6.43 -8.54
C PHE A 154 7.67 -5.48 -7.35
N MET A 155 8.81 -5.20 -6.71
CA MET A 155 8.96 -4.19 -5.68
C MET A 155 10.04 -3.18 -6.13
N PRO A 156 9.70 -2.18 -6.96
CA PRO A 156 10.64 -1.19 -7.45
C PRO A 156 11.19 -0.34 -6.30
N THR A 157 12.49 -0.08 -6.32
CA THR A 157 13.20 0.75 -5.34
C THR A 157 14.32 1.51 -6.04
N GLY A 158 14.58 2.74 -5.61
CA GLY A 158 15.62 3.60 -6.19
C GLY A 158 15.04 4.62 -7.17
N GLY A 159 15.07 5.89 -6.77
CA GLY A 159 14.47 7.01 -7.50
C GLY A 159 12.95 7.17 -7.29
N ILE A 160 12.31 6.25 -6.56
CA ILE A 160 10.90 6.40 -6.15
C ILE A 160 10.79 7.55 -5.14
N ASN A 161 9.78 8.39 -5.35
CA ASN A 161 9.45 9.53 -4.51
C ASN A 161 7.93 9.81 -4.58
N ALA A 162 7.47 10.78 -3.81
CA ALA A 162 6.07 11.22 -3.81
C ALA A 162 5.51 11.43 -5.23
N LYS A 163 6.27 12.05 -6.14
CA LYS A 163 5.74 12.45 -7.46
C LYS A 163 5.44 11.28 -8.40
N ASN A 164 6.24 10.20 -8.34
CA ASN A 164 6.11 9.06 -9.26
C ASN A 164 5.52 7.80 -8.60
N LEU A 165 5.29 7.80 -7.28
CA LEU A 165 4.81 6.63 -6.53
C LEU A 165 3.57 5.97 -7.16
N ASN A 166 2.54 6.76 -7.47
CA ASN A 166 1.29 6.21 -8.00
C ASN A 166 1.42 5.74 -9.46
N ASP A 167 2.38 6.25 -10.23
CA ASP A 167 2.65 5.74 -11.59
C ASP A 167 3.09 4.29 -11.54
N TYR A 168 3.91 3.94 -10.54
CA TYR A 168 4.32 2.57 -10.27
C TYR A 168 3.17 1.74 -9.71
N LEU A 169 2.59 2.18 -8.59
CA LEU A 169 1.59 1.39 -7.88
C LEU A 169 0.34 1.11 -8.74
N SER A 170 0.06 1.93 -9.76
CA SER A 170 -1.10 1.74 -10.65
C SER A 170 -1.01 0.49 -11.52
N PHE A 171 0.20 -0.08 -11.65
CA PHE A 171 0.41 -1.32 -12.36
C PHE A 171 0.23 -2.51 -11.40
N ASP A 172 -0.71 -3.39 -11.70
CA ASP A 172 -1.14 -4.49 -10.81
C ASP A 172 -0.08 -5.58 -10.56
N ARG A 173 1.07 -5.50 -11.23
CA ARG A 173 2.26 -6.32 -10.94
C ARG A 173 3.18 -5.70 -9.89
N ILE A 174 2.92 -4.48 -9.44
CA ILE A 174 3.68 -3.83 -8.36
C ILE A 174 3.02 -4.14 -7.03
N ILE A 175 3.71 -4.88 -6.14
CA ILE A 175 3.18 -5.17 -4.81
C ILE A 175 3.32 -3.98 -3.86
N ALA A 176 4.46 -3.30 -3.91
CA ALA A 176 4.80 -2.15 -3.08
C ALA A 176 5.99 -1.42 -3.72
N CYS A 177 6.26 -0.19 -3.32
CA CYS A 177 7.49 0.52 -3.68
C CYS A 177 8.39 0.71 -2.47
N GLY A 178 9.68 0.44 -2.63
CA GLY A 178 10.69 0.80 -1.63
C GLY A 178 11.16 2.25 -1.84
N GLY A 179 11.32 3.00 -0.75
CA GLY A 179 11.89 4.34 -0.83
C GLY A 179 12.29 4.95 0.50
N SER A 180 13.06 6.02 0.43
CA SER A 180 13.66 6.67 1.61
C SER A 180 13.25 8.14 1.77
N TRP A 181 12.35 8.66 0.92
CA TRP A 181 12.04 10.10 0.92
C TRP A 181 11.33 10.56 2.20
N MET A 182 10.56 9.67 2.85
CA MET A 182 9.90 9.93 4.14
C MET A 182 10.82 9.69 5.35
N VAL A 183 11.95 9.02 5.15
CA VAL A 183 12.96 8.66 6.16
C VAL A 183 14.33 9.13 5.70
N ASP A 184 14.41 10.40 5.30
CA ASP A 184 15.67 11.00 4.86
C ASP A 184 16.71 10.87 6.00
N PRO A 185 17.90 10.30 5.73
CA PRO A 185 18.96 10.15 6.75
C PRO A 185 19.28 11.45 7.48
N LYS A 186 19.17 12.62 6.83
CA LYS A 186 19.41 13.91 7.47
C LYS A 186 18.38 14.24 8.56
N LEU A 187 17.12 13.84 8.36
CA LEU A 187 16.07 14.03 9.36
C LEU A 187 16.27 13.10 10.55
N VAL A 188 16.69 11.85 10.29
CA VAL A 188 17.03 10.88 11.33
C VAL A 188 18.21 11.40 12.17
N GLU A 189 19.28 11.83 11.53
CA GLU A 189 20.48 12.37 12.21
C GLU A 189 20.19 13.65 13.01
N ALA A 190 19.25 14.48 12.55
CA ALA A 190 18.80 15.69 13.23
C ALA A 190 17.76 15.42 14.34
N GLY A 191 17.25 14.19 14.47
CA GLY A 191 16.19 13.84 15.41
C GLY A 191 14.81 14.43 15.04
N GLU A 192 14.58 14.81 13.78
CA GLU A 192 13.31 15.38 13.29
C GLU A 192 12.23 14.30 13.07
N PHE A 193 11.96 13.47 14.09
CA PHE A 193 11.05 12.33 13.98
C PHE A 193 9.56 12.71 13.82
N ASP A 194 9.16 13.88 14.32
CA ASP A 194 7.82 14.41 14.10
C ASP A 194 7.59 14.68 12.60
N LYS A 195 8.60 15.22 11.92
CA LYS A 195 8.56 15.45 10.48
C LYS A 195 8.57 14.15 9.68
N ILE A 196 9.31 13.13 10.13
CA ILE A 196 9.22 11.78 9.55
C ILE A 196 7.80 11.23 9.68
N THR A 197 7.14 11.46 10.81
CA THR A 197 5.74 11.06 11.01
C THR A 197 4.82 11.77 10.00
N GLU A 198 4.97 13.09 9.83
CA GLU A 198 4.21 13.87 8.85
C GLU A 198 4.44 13.39 7.42
N MET A 199 5.70 13.27 6.98
CA MET A 199 6.05 12.80 5.65
C MET A 199 5.57 11.37 5.37
N THR A 200 5.54 10.52 6.41
CA THR A 200 4.98 9.17 6.31
C THR A 200 3.46 9.22 6.12
N LYS A 201 2.74 10.07 6.86
CA LYS A 201 1.29 10.28 6.66
C LYS A 201 0.98 10.83 5.28
N GLU A 202 1.79 11.77 4.80
CA GLU A 202 1.66 12.33 3.45
C GLU A 202 1.84 11.25 2.38
N ALA A 203 2.88 10.41 2.51
CA ALA A 203 3.12 9.30 1.59
C ALA A 203 1.94 8.31 1.56
N VAL A 204 1.39 7.94 2.72
CA VAL A 204 0.21 7.07 2.82
C VAL A 204 -1.02 7.73 2.20
N THR A 205 -1.27 9.00 2.52
CA THR A 205 -2.40 9.77 2.00
C THR A 205 -2.34 9.88 0.48
N GLN A 206 -1.17 10.16 -0.06
CA GLN A 206 -0.96 10.24 -1.50
C GLN A 206 -1.14 8.89 -2.19
N MET A 207 -0.63 7.81 -1.60
CA MET A 207 -0.83 6.45 -2.11
C MET A 207 -2.31 6.08 -2.17
N LEU A 208 -3.04 6.30 -1.08
CA LEU A 208 -4.46 5.93 -0.98
C LEU A 208 -5.34 6.86 -1.82
N GLY A 209 -5.00 8.15 -1.92
CA GLY A 209 -5.66 9.11 -2.81
C GLY A 209 -7.16 9.25 -2.52
N PHE A 210 -7.56 9.24 -1.24
CA PHE A 210 -8.96 9.39 -0.84
C PHE A 210 -9.56 10.67 -1.38
N GLU A 211 -10.72 10.57 -2.02
CA GLU A 211 -11.40 11.68 -2.67
C GLU A 211 -12.91 11.49 -2.55
N LEU A 212 -13.65 12.54 -2.18
CA LEU A 212 -15.11 12.45 -2.14
C LEU A 212 -15.65 12.14 -3.54
N ALA A 213 -16.36 11.02 -3.67
CA ALA A 213 -16.96 10.58 -4.91
C ALA A 213 -18.34 11.22 -5.10
N HIS A 214 -19.23 10.95 -4.15
CA HIS A 214 -20.62 11.38 -4.19
C HIS A 214 -21.27 11.29 -2.80
N VAL A 215 -22.39 11.98 -2.66
CA VAL A 215 -23.31 11.88 -1.53
C VAL A 215 -24.59 11.20 -2.01
N GLY A 216 -24.95 10.13 -1.32
CA GLY A 216 -26.17 9.36 -1.49
C GLY A 216 -27.31 9.91 -0.66
N ILE A 217 -28.48 10.09 -1.27
CA ILE A 217 -29.73 10.47 -0.62
C ILE A 217 -30.70 9.30 -0.75
N ASN A 218 -31.26 8.85 0.36
CA ASN A 218 -32.32 7.84 0.35
C ASN A 218 -33.67 8.49 0.09
N ALA A 219 -34.34 8.10 -1.00
CA ALA A 219 -35.74 8.44 -1.24
C ALA A 219 -36.64 7.23 -0.95
N GLU A 220 -37.88 7.50 -0.53
CA GLU A 220 -38.87 6.46 -0.23
C GLU A 220 -39.40 5.76 -1.49
N THR A 221 -39.42 6.47 -2.61
CA THR A 221 -39.96 5.99 -3.89
C THR A 221 -39.14 6.48 -5.07
N GLU A 222 -39.29 5.80 -6.22
CA GLU A 222 -38.67 6.20 -7.49
C GLU A 222 -39.15 7.57 -7.98
N THR A 223 -40.42 7.92 -7.75
CA THR A 223 -40.96 9.25 -8.06
C THR A 223 -40.29 10.32 -7.21
N ALA A 224 -40.18 10.10 -5.90
CA ALA A 224 -39.48 11.03 -5.00
C ALA A 224 -38.00 11.16 -5.39
N ALA A 225 -37.35 10.07 -5.77
CA ALA A 225 -35.97 10.10 -6.25
C ALA A 225 -35.82 10.97 -7.51
N SER A 226 -36.75 10.85 -8.44
CA SER A 226 -36.79 11.64 -9.68
C SER A 226 -36.97 13.14 -9.38
N GLU A 227 -37.89 13.49 -8.46
CA GLU A 227 -38.14 14.87 -8.05
C GLU A 227 -36.91 15.50 -7.38
N ILE A 228 -36.25 14.78 -6.47
CA ILE A 228 -35.02 15.25 -5.81
C ILE A 228 -33.92 15.48 -6.84
N ALA A 229 -33.68 14.52 -7.75
CA ALA A 229 -32.66 14.65 -8.79
C ALA A 229 -32.95 15.82 -9.73
N ALA A 230 -34.21 16.00 -10.14
CA ALA A 230 -34.65 17.14 -10.95
C ALA A 230 -34.48 18.47 -10.23
N GLY A 231 -34.66 18.51 -8.89
CA GLY A 231 -34.40 19.70 -8.08
C GLY A 231 -32.94 20.16 -8.15
N PHE A 232 -31.98 19.22 -8.03
CA PHE A 232 -30.56 19.55 -8.21
C PHE A 232 -30.24 19.98 -9.64
N ASP A 233 -30.82 19.31 -10.64
CA ASP A 233 -30.61 19.65 -12.03
C ASP A 233 -31.14 21.04 -12.39
N GLY A 234 -32.36 21.38 -11.96
CA GLY A 234 -32.95 22.69 -12.22
C GLY A 234 -32.19 23.84 -11.55
N LEU A 235 -31.54 23.59 -10.40
CA LEU A 235 -30.75 24.61 -9.69
C LEU A 235 -29.33 24.75 -10.23
N PHE A 236 -28.67 23.65 -10.60
CA PHE A 236 -27.23 23.62 -10.87
C PHE A 236 -26.85 23.08 -12.26
N ASN A 237 -27.83 22.74 -13.12
CA ASN A 237 -27.64 22.18 -14.46
C ASN A 237 -26.74 20.93 -14.46
N THR A 238 -26.94 20.05 -13.50
CA THR A 238 -26.05 18.90 -13.25
C THR A 238 -26.11 17.81 -14.34
N SER A 239 -27.19 17.77 -15.12
CA SER A 239 -27.65 16.66 -15.96
C SER A 239 -28.04 15.41 -15.17
N VAL A 240 -29.27 14.93 -15.35
CA VAL A 240 -29.77 13.71 -14.69
C VAL A 240 -29.43 12.46 -15.49
N LYS A 241 -28.93 11.43 -14.80
CA LYS A 241 -28.70 10.10 -15.36
C LYS A 241 -29.45 9.06 -14.54
N GLU A 242 -30.44 8.44 -15.17
CA GLU A 242 -31.20 7.37 -14.54
C GLU A 242 -30.46 6.02 -14.58
N GLY A 243 -30.51 5.31 -13.46
CA GLY A 243 -30.03 3.94 -13.31
C GLY A 243 -31.08 3.01 -12.72
N ASN A 244 -30.68 1.75 -12.49
CA ASN A 244 -31.60 0.72 -12.03
C ASN A 244 -32.05 0.92 -10.56
N SER A 245 -31.11 1.27 -9.67
CA SER A 245 -31.37 1.38 -8.22
C SER A 245 -31.32 2.82 -7.71
N SER A 246 -30.79 3.73 -8.53
CA SER A 246 -30.57 5.13 -8.19
C SER A 246 -30.62 6.03 -9.42
N ILE A 247 -30.76 7.32 -9.17
CA ILE A 247 -30.72 8.40 -10.17
C ILE A 247 -29.58 9.33 -9.77
N PHE A 248 -28.66 9.61 -10.69
CA PHE A 248 -27.57 10.55 -10.45
C PHE A 248 -27.95 11.95 -10.95
N ALA A 249 -27.74 12.96 -10.12
CA ALA A 249 -27.71 14.36 -10.52
C ALA A 249 -26.24 14.79 -10.67
N GLY A 250 -25.77 14.84 -11.91
CA GLY A 250 -24.36 14.99 -12.25
C GLY A 250 -23.52 13.81 -11.76
N LYS A 251 -22.38 14.11 -11.11
CA LYS A 251 -21.46 13.09 -10.58
C LYS A 251 -21.43 13.02 -9.05
N GLY A 252 -21.92 14.06 -8.37
CA GLY A 252 -21.73 14.25 -6.94
C GLY A 252 -22.94 13.85 -6.09
N ILE A 253 -24.12 13.70 -6.68
CA ILE A 253 -25.35 13.34 -5.96
C ILE A 253 -25.93 12.07 -6.56
N GLU A 254 -26.10 11.05 -5.72
CA GLU A 254 -26.80 9.80 -6.03
C GLU A 254 -28.10 9.77 -5.22
N VAL A 255 -29.25 9.61 -5.87
CA VAL A 255 -30.54 9.50 -5.19
C VAL A 255 -31.04 8.08 -5.33
N MET A 256 -31.12 7.34 -4.23
CA MET A 256 -31.60 5.96 -4.21
C MET A 256 -33.11 5.91 -4.42
N LYS A 257 -33.59 5.00 -5.26
CA LYS A 257 -35.03 4.82 -5.57
C LYS A 257 -35.83 4.17 -4.42
N SER A 258 -35.12 3.68 -3.40
CA SER A 258 -35.64 3.09 -2.18
C SER A 258 -34.60 3.24 -1.07
N PRO A 259 -34.97 3.32 0.22
CA PRO A 259 -34.00 3.43 1.31
C PRO A 259 -32.98 2.30 1.29
N TYR A 260 -31.70 2.64 1.45
CA TYR A 260 -30.60 1.69 1.53
C TYR A 260 -29.86 1.82 2.87
N LEU A 261 -28.54 1.76 2.88
CA LEU A 261 -27.72 1.94 4.07
C LEU A 261 -27.65 3.41 4.51
N GLY A 262 -27.52 3.63 5.81
CA GLY A 262 -27.43 4.96 6.42
C GLY A 262 -28.79 5.62 6.59
N ALA A 263 -29.09 6.08 7.81
CA ALA A 263 -30.35 6.77 8.09
C ALA A 263 -30.53 8.06 7.26
N LYS A 264 -29.43 8.70 6.86
CA LYS A 264 -29.41 9.91 6.02
C LYS A 264 -28.90 9.66 4.60
N GLY A 265 -28.73 8.40 4.22
CA GLY A 265 -28.07 7.99 2.97
C GLY A 265 -26.59 7.64 3.18
N HIS A 266 -25.78 7.78 2.14
CA HIS A 266 -24.37 7.35 2.16
C HIS A 266 -23.40 8.43 1.69
N ILE A 267 -22.13 8.30 2.05
CA ILE A 267 -21.04 9.12 1.52
C ILE A 267 -19.96 8.21 0.97
N ALA A 268 -19.61 8.45 -0.28
CA ALA A 268 -18.67 7.65 -1.04
C ALA A 268 -17.30 8.33 -1.11
N TYR A 269 -16.23 7.61 -0.78
CA TYR A 269 -14.86 8.06 -1.03
C TYR A 269 -14.18 7.13 -2.03
N LYS A 270 -13.68 7.70 -3.13
CA LYS A 270 -12.81 6.96 -4.06
C LYS A 270 -11.42 6.82 -3.48
N THR A 271 -10.72 5.75 -3.86
CA THR A 271 -9.32 5.50 -3.52
C THR A 271 -8.58 4.86 -4.70
N ASN A 272 -7.28 5.09 -4.79
CA ASN A 272 -6.43 4.50 -5.82
C ASN A 272 -6.34 2.97 -5.70
N TYR A 273 -6.39 2.43 -4.46
CA TYR A 273 -6.24 0.99 -4.17
C TYR A 273 -7.18 0.59 -3.03
N ILE A 274 -8.36 0.07 -3.37
CA ILE A 274 -9.41 -0.23 -2.38
C ILE A 274 -8.97 -1.29 -1.37
N GLU A 275 -8.21 -2.31 -1.78
CA GLU A 275 -7.74 -3.34 -0.85
C GLU A 275 -6.71 -2.77 0.16
N ARG A 276 -5.83 -1.86 -0.28
CA ARG A 276 -4.89 -1.18 0.64
C ARG A 276 -5.62 -0.19 1.55
N ALA A 277 -6.63 0.51 1.04
CA ALA A 277 -7.46 1.39 1.84
C ALA A 277 -8.21 0.63 2.94
N VAL A 278 -8.78 -0.53 2.60
CA VAL A 278 -9.40 -1.44 3.58
C VAL A 278 -8.40 -1.88 4.64
N ALA A 279 -7.21 -2.34 4.25
CA ALA A 279 -6.16 -2.74 5.19
C ALA A 279 -5.73 -1.59 6.10
N TYR A 280 -5.54 -0.39 5.55
CA TYR A 280 -5.20 0.81 6.28
C TYR A 280 -6.26 1.19 7.32
N LEU A 281 -7.55 1.15 6.94
CA LEU A 281 -8.65 1.47 7.86
C LEU A 281 -8.80 0.41 8.95
N LYS A 282 -8.67 -0.89 8.62
CA LYS A 282 -8.65 -1.98 9.60
C LYS A 282 -7.51 -1.82 10.62
N ALA A 283 -6.31 -1.42 10.17
CA ALA A 283 -5.19 -1.14 11.06
C ALA A 283 -5.45 0.04 12.01
N LYS A 284 -6.38 0.94 11.65
CA LYS A 284 -6.89 2.02 12.51
C LYS A 284 -8.09 1.62 13.38
N GLY A 285 -8.49 0.35 13.36
CA GLY A 285 -9.61 -0.17 14.15
C GLY A 285 -10.99 0.03 13.50
N VAL A 286 -11.06 0.53 12.27
CA VAL A 286 -12.33 0.69 11.54
C VAL A 286 -12.82 -0.68 11.07
N LYS A 287 -14.08 -0.99 11.37
CA LYS A 287 -14.72 -2.24 10.94
C LYS A 287 -15.31 -2.11 9.53
N ILE A 288 -15.24 -3.20 8.77
CA ILE A 288 -15.64 -3.27 7.37
C ILE A 288 -16.82 -4.23 7.22
N ASN A 289 -17.88 -3.78 6.56
CA ASN A 289 -19.02 -4.63 6.25
C ASN A 289 -18.67 -5.52 5.05
N GLU A 290 -18.11 -6.69 5.30
CA GLU A 290 -17.66 -7.62 4.26
C GLU A 290 -18.80 -8.11 3.35
N GLU A 291 -20.04 -8.18 3.86
CA GLU A 291 -21.22 -8.59 3.07
C GLU A 291 -21.60 -7.57 2.00
N SER A 292 -21.16 -6.32 2.15
CA SER A 292 -21.40 -5.24 1.19
C SER A 292 -20.42 -5.20 0.01
N ALA A 293 -19.41 -6.07 0.01
CA ALA A 293 -18.35 -6.09 -0.98
C ALA A 293 -18.90 -6.32 -2.40
N LYS A 294 -18.60 -5.40 -3.31
CA LYS A 294 -18.92 -5.51 -4.74
C LYS A 294 -17.66 -5.79 -5.53
N TYR A 295 -17.74 -6.75 -6.45
CA TYR A 295 -16.64 -7.14 -7.31
C TYR A 295 -17.00 -6.94 -8.78
N ASN A 296 -16.01 -6.60 -9.61
CA ASN A 296 -16.20 -6.60 -11.06
C ASN A 296 -16.10 -8.02 -11.64
N ALA A 297 -16.34 -8.15 -12.95
CA ALA A 297 -16.28 -9.43 -13.66
C ALA A 297 -14.90 -10.14 -13.61
N LYS A 298 -13.83 -9.43 -13.22
CA LYS A 298 -12.48 -9.99 -13.02
C LYS A 298 -12.20 -10.37 -11.56
N GLY A 299 -13.20 -10.30 -10.68
CA GLY A 299 -13.06 -10.57 -9.26
C GLY A 299 -12.30 -9.51 -8.46
N LYS A 300 -12.06 -8.30 -9.02
CA LYS A 300 -11.43 -7.20 -8.27
C LYS A 300 -12.50 -6.42 -7.50
N LEU A 301 -12.20 -6.06 -6.25
CA LEU A 301 -13.09 -5.29 -5.39
C LEU A 301 -13.30 -3.89 -6.01
N THR A 302 -14.54 -3.41 -6.03
CA THR A 302 -14.90 -2.11 -6.63
C THR A 302 -15.64 -1.19 -5.67
N ALA A 303 -16.37 -1.75 -4.70
CA ALA A 303 -17.02 -0.98 -3.65
C ALA A 303 -17.11 -1.81 -2.36
N ILE A 304 -17.00 -1.16 -1.20
CA ILE A 304 -17.23 -1.80 0.10
C ILE A 304 -17.61 -0.77 1.17
N TYR A 305 -18.60 -1.07 1.99
CA TYR A 305 -19.05 -0.22 3.09
C TYR A 305 -18.26 -0.49 4.37
N LEU A 306 -18.14 0.55 5.20
CA LEU A 306 -17.73 0.42 6.60
C LEU A 306 -18.94 -0.06 7.42
N GLU A 307 -18.71 -0.70 8.57
CA GLU A 307 -19.80 -1.01 9.51
C GLU A 307 -20.29 0.24 10.25
N GLU A 308 -19.39 1.19 10.46
CA GLU A 308 -19.67 2.42 11.21
C GLU A 308 -20.31 3.49 10.32
N GLU A 309 -21.32 4.17 10.86
CA GLU A 309 -21.89 5.38 10.25
C GLU A 309 -21.24 6.64 10.83
N ILE A 310 -21.05 7.66 9.99
CA ILE A 310 -20.56 8.97 10.41
C ILE A 310 -21.70 9.99 10.24
N GLY A 311 -22.18 10.54 11.35
CA GLY A 311 -23.25 11.56 11.33
C GLY A 311 -24.62 11.05 10.84
N GLY A 312 -24.82 9.72 10.82
CA GLY A 312 -26.01 9.05 10.26
C GLY A 312 -25.90 8.71 8.78
N PHE A 313 -24.71 8.88 8.17
CA PHE A 313 -24.42 8.43 6.82
C PHE A 313 -23.62 7.13 6.85
N ALA A 314 -24.01 6.17 6.04
CA ALA A 314 -23.17 5.01 5.75
C ALA A 314 -21.98 5.45 4.90
N ILE A 315 -20.78 4.97 5.21
CA ILE A 315 -19.57 5.33 4.47
C ILE A 315 -19.14 4.14 3.63
N HIS A 316 -18.79 4.37 2.36
CA HIS A 316 -18.22 3.32 1.53
C HIS A 316 -17.05 3.80 0.69
N LEU A 317 -16.13 2.87 0.45
CA LEU A 317 -15.00 3.07 -0.45
C LEU A 317 -15.39 2.66 -1.85
N LEU A 318 -14.85 3.38 -2.83
CA LEU A 318 -14.94 3.06 -4.24
C LEU A 318 -13.54 2.97 -4.85
N GLN A 319 -13.31 1.95 -5.65
CA GLN A 319 -12.10 1.89 -6.48
C GLN A 319 -12.18 2.97 -7.57
N LYS A 320 -11.12 3.76 -7.74
CA LYS A 320 -10.97 4.70 -8.87
C LYS A 320 -10.88 3.97 -10.20
#